data_AF-A0A6N8F9T6-F1
#
_entry.id   AF-A0A6N8F9T6-F1
#
_cell.length_a   1.000
_cell.length_b   1.000
_cell.length_c   1.000
_cell.angle_alpha   90.00
_cell.angle_beta   90.00
_cell.angle_gamma   90.00
#
_symmetry.space_group_name_H-M   'P 1'
#
loop_
_entity.id
_entity.type
_entity.pdbx_description
1 polymer ?
#
loop_
_entity_poly.entity_id
_entity_poly.type
_entity_poly.pdbx_seq_one_letter_code
_entity_poly.pdbx_strand_id
1 'polypeptide(L)'
;MSLLKQRIITAVILAAILLSALFTMPFDWFAWASLAVFGYGAYEWSKFAEISKLKYQLLYAVGSVVAGIALYAGFLDFSLWTFTGQLTENNYLIMVLACVWWTISSILVLIYPRGNRVWQHQPVVKAVFGYLTLVPAWLALLTIREYHYLLDKDSGAWLALFVFSIVWSADIGAYFAGKKFGSHKLMPNVSPGKTIEGFLGGMFRCCGPNINCTLE
;
A
#
# COMPACT_ATOMS: atom_id res chain seq x y z
N MET A 1 -12.53 -10.67 -26.13
CA MET A 1 -12.47 -9.40 -25.37
C MET A 1 -11.04 -8.88 -25.43
N SER A 2 -10.78 -7.60 -25.72
CA SER A 2 -9.40 -7.10 -25.75
C SER A 2 -8.78 -7.16 -24.34
N LEU A 3 -7.48 -7.44 -24.24
CA LEU A 3 -6.76 -7.54 -22.95
C LEU A 3 -6.96 -6.29 -22.06
N LEU A 4 -7.19 -5.13 -22.67
CA LEU A 4 -7.52 -3.89 -21.97
C LEU A 4 -8.91 -3.92 -21.32
N LYS A 5 -9.94 -4.39 -22.05
CA LYS A 5 -11.31 -4.50 -21.52
C LYS A 5 -11.36 -5.43 -20.31
N GLN A 6 -10.64 -6.54 -20.34
CA GLN A 6 -10.55 -7.47 -19.21
C GLN A 6 -9.94 -6.82 -17.96
N ARG A 7 -8.85 -6.07 -18.11
CA ARG A 7 -8.19 -5.36 -17.00
C ARG A 7 -9.08 -4.29 -16.37
N ILE A 8 -9.82 -3.54 -17.19
CA ILE A 8 -10.74 -2.50 -16.71
C ILE A 8 -11.89 -3.14 -15.91
N ILE A 9 -12.49 -4.20 -16.43
CA ILE A 9 -13.60 -4.89 -15.74
C ILE A 9 -13.14 -5.45 -14.39
N THR A 10 -11.98 -6.12 -14.34
CA THR A 10 -11.45 -6.64 -13.07
C THR A 10 -11.16 -5.52 -12.07
N ALA A 11 -10.61 -4.39 -12.52
CA ALA A 11 -10.32 -3.25 -11.65
C ALA A 11 -11.61 -2.63 -11.08
N VAL A 12 -12.66 -2.47 -11.90
CA VAL A 12 -13.95 -1.93 -11.45
C VAL A 12 -14.62 -2.86 -10.45
N ILE A 13 -14.60 -4.18 -10.70
CA ILE A 13 -15.17 -5.17 -9.78
C ILE A 13 -14.42 -5.13 -8.44
N LEU A 14 -13.09 -5.14 -8.46
CA LEU A 14 -12.28 -5.07 -7.23
C LEU A 14 -12.49 -3.76 -6.47
N ALA A 15 -12.59 -2.63 -7.19
CA ALA A 15 -12.90 -1.34 -6.58
C ALA A 15 -14.28 -1.36 -5.92
N ALA A 16 -15.31 -1.90 -6.58
CA ALA A 16 -16.64 -2.02 -6.00
C ALA A 16 -16.66 -2.90 -4.74
N ILE A 17 -15.95 -4.04 -4.76
CA ILE A 17 -15.80 -4.92 -3.59
C ILE A 17 -15.09 -4.19 -2.45
N LEU A 18 -13.98 -3.48 -2.76
CA LEU A 18 -13.23 -2.71 -1.77
C LEU A 18 -14.09 -1.62 -1.14
N LEU A 19 -14.80 -0.83 -1.94
CA LEU A 19 -15.68 0.24 -1.46
C LEU A 19 -16.83 -0.31 -0.62
N SER A 20 -17.45 -1.40 -1.07
CA SER A 20 -18.49 -2.07 -0.27
C SER A 20 -17.92 -2.52 1.07
N ALA A 21 -16.80 -3.23 1.07
CA ALA A 21 -16.16 -3.68 2.32
C ALA A 21 -15.78 -2.50 3.22
N LEU A 22 -15.33 -1.37 2.64
CA LEU A 22 -14.91 -0.21 3.40
C LEU A 22 -16.08 0.45 4.15
N PHE A 23 -17.23 0.66 3.50
CA PHE A 23 -18.37 1.38 4.09
C PHE A 23 -19.36 0.47 4.83
N THR A 24 -19.58 -0.77 4.38
CA THR A 24 -20.64 -1.62 4.96
C THR A 24 -20.13 -2.59 6.03
N MET A 25 -18.84 -2.93 6.02
CA MET A 25 -18.30 -3.97 6.89
C MET A 25 -17.94 -3.40 8.27
N PRO A 26 -18.30 -4.09 9.38
CA PRO A 26 -17.81 -3.73 10.70
C PRO A 26 -16.28 -3.80 10.76
N PHE A 27 -15.68 -2.96 11.61
CA PHE A 27 -14.22 -2.85 11.73
C PHE A 27 -13.50 -4.18 11.91
N ASP A 28 -13.94 -5.04 12.84
CA ASP A 28 -13.28 -6.34 13.10
C ASP A 28 -13.29 -7.24 11.87
N TRP A 29 -14.45 -7.34 11.20
CA TRP A 29 -14.61 -8.13 9.99
C TRP A 29 -13.77 -7.57 8.84
N PHE A 30 -13.69 -6.24 8.72
CA PHE A 30 -12.81 -5.59 7.76
C PHE A 30 -11.33 -5.88 8.05
N ALA A 31 -10.93 -5.88 9.33
CA ALA A 31 -9.55 -6.19 9.73
C ALA A 31 -9.14 -7.60 9.32
N TRP A 32 -9.98 -8.60 9.61
CA TRP A 32 -9.73 -9.99 9.20
C TRP A 32 -9.78 -10.19 7.69
N ALA A 33 -10.74 -9.57 7.00
CA ALA A 33 -10.86 -9.67 5.54
C ALA A 33 -9.67 -9.03 4.83
N SER A 34 -9.27 -7.83 5.23
CA SER A 34 -8.09 -7.14 4.68
C SER A 34 -6.79 -7.90 4.99
N LEU A 35 -6.66 -8.50 6.18
CA LEU A 35 -5.51 -9.34 6.52
C LEU A 35 -5.38 -10.55 5.59
N ALA A 36 -6.49 -11.19 5.24
CA ALA A 36 -6.50 -12.29 4.26
C ALA A 36 -6.05 -11.82 2.87
N VAL A 37 -6.47 -10.62 2.44
CA VAL A 37 -6.02 -10.01 1.17
C VAL A 37 -4.52 -9.73 1.20
N PHE A 38 -3.99 -9.17 2.29
CA PHE A 38 -2.55 -8.94 2.45
C PHE A 38 -1.76 -10.26 2.55
N GLY A 39 -2.32 -11.31 3.17
CA GLY A 39 -1.75 -12.65 3.18
C GLY A 39 -1.66 -13.26 1.78
N TYR A 40 -2.68 -13.06 0.94
CA TYR A 40 -2.61 -13.41 -0.49
C TYR A 40 -1.55 -12.58 -1.22
N GLY A 41 -1.43 -11.29 -0.90
CA GLY A 41 -0.35 -10.43 -1.38
C GLY A 41 1.03 -10.96 -1.01
N ALA A 42 1.21 -11.46 0.22
CA ALA A 42 2.45 -12.09 0.66
C ALA A 42 2.72 -13.41 -0.06
N TYR A 43 1.69 -14.20 -0.38
CA TYR A 43 1.83 -15.38 -1.23
C TYR A 43 2.37 -15.01 -2.61
N GLU A 44 1.82 -13.97 -3.27
CA GLU A 44 2.35 -13.50 -4.56
C GLU A 44 3.76 -12.90 -4.41
N TRP A 45 4.05 -12.18 -3.32
CA TRP A 45 5.38 -11.67 -3.01
C TRP A 45 6.41 -12.79 -2.85
N SER A 46 6.03 -13.94 -2.28
CA SER A 46 6.94 -15.08 -2.11
C SER A 46 7.46 -15.61 -3.46
N LYS A 47 6.64 -15.56 -4.50
CA LYS A 47 7.05 -15.91 -5.88
C LYS A 47 8.04 -14.88 -6.43
N PHE A 48 7.82 -13.60 -6.16
CA PHE A 48 8.75 -12.52 -6.49
C PHE A 48 10.08 -12.66 -5.73
N ALA A 49 10.05 -13.16 -4.50
CA ALA A 49 11.23 -13.49 -3.71
C ALA A 49 11.92 -14.79 -4.16
N GLU A 50 11.54 -15.38 -5.31
CA GLU A 50 12.12 -16.59 -5.89
C GLU A 50 11.98 -17.85 -5.01
N ILE A 51 10.98 -17.88 -4.13
CA ILE A 51 10.65 -19.06 -3.33
C ILE A 51 9.90 -20.05 -4.23
N SER A 52 10.57 -21.14 -4.62
CA SER A 52 10.08 -22.05 -5.66
C SER A 52 9.05 -23.07 -5.18
N LYS A 53 9.13 -23.55 -3.93
CA LYS A 53 8.24 -24.62 -3.43
C LYS A 53 6.98 -24.05 -2.81
N LEU A 54 5.82 -24.59 -3.21
CA LEU A 54 4.49 -24.20 -2.70
C LEU A 54 4.43 -24.20 -1.15
N LYS A 55 5.01 -25.22 -0.50
CA LYS A 55 5.06 -25.30 0.97
C LYS A 55 5.70 -24.06 1.60
N TYR A 56 6.80 -23.56 1.03
CA TYR A 56 7.50 -22.38 1.56
C TYR A 56 6.81 -21.06 1.18
N GLN A 57 6.13 -21.02 0.03
CA GLN A 57 5.29 -19.87 -0.35
C GLN A 57 4.11 -19.71 0.62
N LEU A 58 3.42 -20.82 0.94
CA LEU A 58 2.33 -20.83 1.91
C LEU A 58 2.84 -20.52 3.32
N LEU A 59 3.99 -21.09 3.72
CA LEU A 59 4.60 -20.78 5.02
C LEU A 59 4.94 -19.29 5.15
N TYR A 60 5.46 -18.67 4.08
CA TYR A 60 5.73 -17.24 4.04
C TYR A 60 4.44 -16.40 4.18
N ALA A 61 3.39 -16.76 3.43
CA ALA A 61 2.11 -16.07 3.51
C ALA A 61 1.47 -16.20 4.90
N VAL A 62 1.40 -17.42 5.44
CA VAL A 62 0.90 -17.67 6.80
C VAL A 62 1.75 -16.95 7.85
N GLY A 63 3.07 -16.96 7.70
CA GLY A 63 3.97 -16.23 8.59
C GLY A 63 3.69 -14.72 8.59
N SER A 64 3.37 -14.12 7.43
CA SER A 64 2.99 -12.69 7.35
C SER A 64 1.68 -12.40 8.05
N VAL A 65 0.70 -13.30 7.94
CA VAL A 65 -0.58 -13.19 8.65
C VAL A 65 -0.37 -13.32 10.14
N VAL A 66 0.38 -14.32 10.60
CA VAL A 66 0.71 -14.53 12.01
C VAL A 66 1.47 -13.34 12.59
N ALA A 67 2.42 -12.77 11.85
CA ALA A 67 3.15 -11.58 12.26
C ALA A 67 2.21 -10.36 12.40
N GLY A 68 1.28 -10.17 11.45
CA GLY A 68 0.25 -9.14 11.53
C GLY A 68 -0.64 -9.31 12.77
N ILE A 69 -1.13 -10.52 13.03
CA ILE A 69 -1.94 -10.83 14.22
C ILE A 69 -1.15 -10.60 15.50
N ALA A 70 0.10 -11.06 15.57
CA ALA A 70 0.95 -10.91 16.74
C ALA A 70 1.22 -9.43 17.06
N LEU A 71 1.44 -8.58 16.04
CA LEU A 71 1.56 -7.15 16.24
C LEU A 71 0.24 -6.51 16.67
N TYR A 72 -0.86 -6.84 16.00
CA TYR A 72 -2.17 -6.26 16.29
C TYR A 72 -2.71 -6.66 17.67
N ALA A 73 -2.66 -7.93 18.03
CA ALA A 73 -3.22 -8.44 19.28
C ALA A 73 -2.22 -8.44 20.45
N GLY A 74 -0.91 -8.48 20.16
CA GLY A 74 0.14 -8.63 21.17
C GLY A 74 0.93 -7.36 21.50
N PHE A 75 0.94 -6.37 20.60
CA PHE A 75 1.72 -5.15 20.78
C PHE A 75 0.87 -3.87 20.74
N LEU A 76 -0.25 -3.89 19.98
CA LEU A 76 -1.20 -2.79 19.92
C LEU A 76 -2.34 -3.04 20.92
N ASP A 77 -2.81 -1.96 21.54
CA ASP A 77 -4.00 -2.01 22.38
C ASP A 77 -5.25 -2.33 21.53
N PHE A 78 -6.33 -2.80 22.16
CA PHE A 78 -7.61 -3.07 21.48
C PHE A 78 -8.19 -1.88 20.71
N SER A 79 -7.69 -0.67 20.96
CA SER A 79 -7.98 0.54 20.20
C SER A 79 -6.69 1.17 19.66
N LEU A 80 -6.63 1.44 18.36
CA LEU A 80 -5.47 2.08 17.72
C LEU A 80 -5.40 3.60 17.98
N TRP A 81 -6.51 4.17 18.44
CA TRP A 81 -6.67 5.58 18.78
C TRP A 81 -7.12 5.73 20.23
N THR A 82 -6.59 6.73 20.92
CA THR A 82 -7.09 7.15 22.23
C THR A 82 -8.44 7.85 22.08
N PHE A 83 -9.21 7.91 23.18
CA PHE A 83 -10.48 8.66 23.22
C PHE A 83 -10.32 10.15 22.91
N THR A 84 -9.11 10.71 23.11
CA THR A 84 -8.75 12.09 22.76
C THR A 84 -8.45 12.30 21.27
N GLY A 85 -8.54 11.25 20.44
CA GLY A 85 -8.28 11.32 19.00
C GLY A 85 -6.79 11.33 18.63
N GLN A 86 -5.92 10.90 19.53
CA GLN A 86 -4.49 10.73 19.27
C GLN A 86 -4.17 9.26 19.03
N LEU A 87 -3.08 8.96 18.31
CA LEU A 87 -2.60 7.58 18.18
C LEU A 87 -2.09 7.09 19.54
N THR A 88 -2.35 5.83 19.87
CA THR A 88 -1.71 5.20 21.03
C THR A 88 -0.20 5.19 20.85
N GLU A 89 0.58 5.26 21.93
CA GLU A 89 2.04 5.37 21.86
C GLU A 89 2.67 4.22 21.04
N ASN A 90 2.21 3.00 21.25
CA ASN A 90 2.68 1.82 20.52
C ASN A 90 2.35 1.90 19.02
N ASN A 91 1.14 2.35 18.67
CA ASN A 91 0.76 2.52 17.26
C ASN A 91 1.57 3.63 16.60
N TYR A 92 1.76 4.77 17.29
CA TYR A 92 2.59 5.87 16.81
C TYR A 92 4.03 5.41 16.52
N LEU A 93 4.64 4.66 17.44
CA LEU A 93 5.98 4.10 17.25
C LEU A 93 6.06 3.19 16.01
N ILE A 94 5.10 2.28 15.83
CA ILE A 94 5.07 1.40 14.66
C ILE A 94 4.91 2.22 13.38
N MET A 95 4.04 3.23 13.36
CA MET A 95 3.82 4.08 12.18
C MET A 95 5.09 4.88 11.83
N VAL A 96 5.81 5.40 12.84
CA VAL A 96 7.10 6.08 12.60
C VAL A 96 8.14 5.12 12.04
N LEU A 97 8.29 3.93 12.63
CA LEU A 97 9.21 2.91 12.12
C LEU A 97 8.86 2.47 10.70
N ALA A 98 7.57 2.35 10.39
CA ALA A 98 7.08 2.08 9.05
C ALA A 98 7.48 3.18 8.07
N CYS A 99 7.25 4.46 8.41
CA CYS A 99 7.63 5.60 7.58
C CYS A 99 9.15 5.65 7.32
N VAL A 100 9.96 5.40 8.35
CA VAL A 100 11.43 5.31 8.22
C VAL A 100 11.81 4.18 7.27
N TRP A 101 11.24 2.98 7.46
CA TRP A 101 11.49 1.85 6.57
C TRP A 101 11.06 2.12 5.13
N TRP A 102 9.89 2.71 4.90
CA TRP A 102 9.40 3.05 3.57
C TRP A 102 10.29 4.09 2.87
N THR A 103 10.84 5.04 3.62
CA THR A 103 11.81 6.01 3.12
C THR A 103 13.12 5.31 2.71
N ILE A 104 13.65 4.44 3.57
CA ILE A 104 14.84 3.63 3.27
C ILE A 104 14.59 2.76 2.03
N SER A 105 13.45 2.08 1.96
CA SER A 105 13.06 1.23 0.82
C SER A 105 13.01 2.02 -0.48
N SER A 106 12.40 3.21 -0.45
CA SER A 106 12.33 4.11 -1.61
C SER A 106 13.72 4.57 -2.07
N ILE A 107 14.59 4.94 -1.13
CA ILE A 107 15.99 5.33 -1.42
C ILE A 107 16.75 4.14 -2.04
N LEU A 108 16.61 2.94 -1.50
CA LEU A 108 17.27 1.74 -2.03
C LEU A 108 16.81 1.42 -3.45
N VAL A 109 15.53 1.61 -3.76
CA VAL A 109 15.01 1.48 -5.13
C VAL A 109 15.64 2.53 -6.05
N LEU A 110 15.75 3.79 -5.62
CA LEU A 110 16.35 4.86 -6.44
C LEU A 110 17.85 4.67 -6.69
N ILE A 111 18.57 4.05 -5.76
CA ILE A 111 20.01 3.75 -5.89
C ILE A 111 20.26 2.54 -6.82
N TYR A 112 19.21 1.81 -7.20
CA TYR A 112 19.31 0.72 -8.16
C TYR A 112 19.73 1.22 -9.55
N PRO A 113 20.81 0.70 -10.18
CA PRO A 113 21.53 -0.55 -9.92
C PRO A 113 22.95 -0.37 -9.34
N ARG A 114 23.31 0.83 -8.90
CA ARG A 114 24.70 1.17 -8.48
C ARG A 114 25.08 0.57 -7.12
N GLY A 115 24.10 0.17 -6.32
CA GLY A 115 24.28 -0.51 -5.03
C GLY A 115 24.31 -2.04 -5.15
N ASN A 116 25.53 -2.59 -5.19
CA ASN A 116 25.97 -3.97 -4.89
C ASN A 116 25.07 -5.19 -5.25
N ARG A 117 25.66 -6.13 -6.01
CA ARG A 117 25.09 -7.40 -6.51
C ARG A 117 24.62 -8.38 -5.42
N VAL A 118 25.01 -8.16 -4.16
CA VAL A 118 24.79 -9.06 -3.02
C VAL A 118 23.34 -9.10 -2.54
N TRP A 119 22.63 -7.97 -2.54
CA TRP A 119 21.21 -7.92 -2.11
C TRP A 119 20.25 -8.44 -3.18
N GLN A 120 20.69 -8.47 -4.44
CA GLN A 120 19.85 -8.71 -5.62
C GLN A 120 19.54 -10.19 -5.84
N HIS A 121 20.46 -11.07 -5.43
CA HIS A 121 20.37 -12.52 -5.66
C HIS A 121 19.93 -13.31 -4.43
N GLN A 122 19.77 -12.67 -3.26
CA GLN A 122 19.39 -13.39 -2.05
C GLN A 122 17.87 -13.41 -1.86
N PRO A 123 17.21 -14.58 -1.96
CA PRO A 123 15.76 -14.69 -1.80
C PRO A 123 15.30 -14.28 -0.39
N VAL A 124 16.15 -14.51 0.62
CA VAL A 124 15.88 -14.14 2.02
C VAL A 124 15.73 -12.63 2.18
N VAL A 125 16.59 -11.84 1.53
CA VAL A 125 16.51 -10.37 1.58
C VAL A 125 15.18 -9.91 0.99
N LYS A 126 14.82 -10.37 -0.21
CA LYS A 126 13.54 -10.03 -0.86
C LYS A 126 12.33 -10.43 0.00
N ALA A 127 12.42 -11.56 0.69
CA ALA A 127 11.40 -12.04 1.61
C ALA A 127 11.25 -11.13 2.85
N VAL A 128 12.35 -10.73 3.48
CA VAL A 128 12.34 -9.78 4.62
C VAL A 128 11.78 -8.43 4.20
N PHE A 129 12.15 -7.93 3.02
CA PHE A 129 11.56 -6.72 2.46
C PHE A 129 10.04 -6.79 2.38
N GLY A 130 9.50 -7.92 1.93
CA GLY A 130 8.05 -8.10 1.85
C GLY A 130 7.35 -8.08 3.20
N TYR A 131 7.94 -8.66 4.25
CA TYR A 131 7.37 -8.56 5.60
C TYR A 131 7.34 -7.11 6.10
N LEU A 132 8.46 -6.41 5.96
CA LEU A 132 8.61 -5.04 6.44
C LEU A 132 7.78 -4.03 5.63
N THR A 133 7.31 -4.37 4.43
CA THR A 133 6.41 -3.53 3.65
C THR A 133 4.94 -3.90 3.84
N LEU A 134 4.60 -5.19 3.73
CA LEU A 134 3.20 -5.65 3.72
C LEU A 134 2.54 -5.54 5.10
N VAL A 135 3.25 -5.93 6.18
CA VAL A 135 2.67 -5.93 7.53
C VAL A 135 2.38 -4.51 8.01
N PRO A 136 3.32 -3.54 7.92
CA PRO A 136 3.02 -2.17 8.30
C PRO A 136 2.01 -1.47 7.38
N ALA A 137 1.97 -1.84 6.09
CA ALA A 137 0.95 -1.30 5.17
C ALA A 137 -0.47 -1.75 5.55
N TRP A 138 -0.64 -3.00 5.97
CA TRP A 138 -1.92 -3.48 6.51
C TRP A 138 -2.30 -2.74 7.80
N LEU A 139 -1.36 -2.59 8.74
CA LEU A 139 -1.60 -1.83 9.98
C LEU A 139 -1.96 -0.37 9.70
N ALA A 140 -1.29 0.29 8.76
CA ALA A 140 -1.63 1.66 8.37
C ALA A 140 -3.06 1.77 7.82
N LEU A 141 -3.52 0.78 7.04
CA LEU A 141 -4.90 0.73 6.56
C LEU A 141 -5.90 0.61 7.71
N LEU A 142 -5.61 -0.23 8.71
CA LEU A 142 -6.47 -0.34 9.91
C LEU A 142 -6.49 0.95 10.71
N THR A 143 -5.33 1.55 10.95
CA THR A 143 -5.21 2.84 11.65
C THR A 143 -6.04 3.92 10.98
N ILE A 144 -6.02 3.99 9.65
CA ILE A 144 -6.87 4.94 8.89
C ILE A 144 -8.36 4.58 9.04
N ARG A 145 -8.71 3.29 8.93
CA ARG A 145 -10.11 2.85 8.97
C ARG A 145 -10.77 3.06 10.34
N GLU A 146 -10.02 2.90 11.43
CA GLU A 146 -10.48 3.09 12.80
C GLU A 146 -10.60 4.57 13.19
N TYR A 147 -10.08 5.49 12.37
CA TYR A 147 -10.11 6.91 12.67
C TYR A 147 -11.54 7.39 12.95
N HIS A 148 -11.75 7.90 14.17
CA HIS A 148 -13.03 8.39 14.68
C HIS A 148 -14.20 7.38 14.59
N TYR A 149 -13.93 6.07 14.50
CA TYR A 149 -14.96 5.05 14.28
C TYR A 149 -16.07 5.01 15.36
N LEU A 150 -15.74 5.39 16.60
CA LEU A 150 -16.70 5.47 17.71
C LEU A 150 -17.66 6.67 17.63
N LEU A 151 -17.24 7.75 16.96
CA LEU A 151 -18.03 8.98 16.79
C LEU A 151 -18.83 8.93 15.48
N ASP A 152 -18.15 8.53 14.41
CA ASP A 152 -18.71 8.38 13.08
C ASP A 152 -18.04 7.19 12.38
N LYS A 153 -18.84 6.17 12.07
CA LYS A 153 -18.37 4.93 11.44
C LYS A 153 -17.81 5.14 10.05
N ASP A 154 -18.22 6.21 9.37
CA ASP A 154 -17.84 6.46 7.97
C ASP A 154 -16.62 7.38 7.84
N SER A 155 -16.26 8.13 8.88
CA SER A 155 -15.11 9.05 8.87
C SER A 155 -13.80 8.36 8.43
N GLY A 156 -13.46 7.22 9.04
CA GLY A 156 -12.28 6.45 8.63
C GLY A 156 -12.38 5.83 7.23
N ALA A 157 -13.59 5.51 6.76
CA ALA A 157 -13.82 5.02 5.40
C ALA A 157 -13.60 6.13 4.36
N TRP A 158 -14.10 7.34 4.63
CA TRP A 158 -13.85 8.51 3.78
C TRP A 158 -12.37 8.85 3.69
N LEU A 159 -11.65 8.78 4.81
CA LEU A 159 -10.20 9.02 4.84
C LEU A 159 -9.45 7.96 4.02
N ALA A 160 -9.79 6.68 4.17
CA ALA A 160 -9.20 5.61 3.35
C ALA A 160 -9.52 5.79 1.86
N LEU A 161 -10.76 6.16 1.52
CA LEU A 161 -11.17 6.45 0.14
C LEU A 161 -10.38 7.64 -0.43
N PHE A 162 -10.13 8.68 0.36
CA PHE A 162 -9.31 9.81 -0.06
C PHE A 162 -7.89 9.39 -0.40
N VAL A 163 -7.25 8.58 0.46
CA VAL A 163 -5.91 8.03 0.20
C VAL A 163 -5.89 7.16 -1.06
N PHE A 164 -6.86 6.26 -1.23
CA PHE A 164 -6.96 5.46 -2.45
C PHE A 164 -7.19 6.31 -3.70
N SER A 165 -8.02 7.35 -3.60
CA SER A 165 -8.29 8.28 -4.71
C SER A 165 -7.04 9.03 -5.16
N ILE A 166 -6.17 9.43 -4.21
CA ILE A 166 -4.87 10.04 -4.50
C ILE A 166 -3.99 9.06 -5.28
N VAL A 167 -3.84 7.82 -4.79
CA VAL A 167 -2.98 6.80 -5.42
C VAL A 167 -3.49 6.45 -6.82
N TRP A 168 -4.79 6.20 -6.96
CA TRP A 168 -5.40 5.90 -8.26
C TRP A 168 -5.27 7.07 -9.23
N SER A 169 -5.45 8.31 -8.76
CA SER A 169 -5.28 9.51 -9.59
C SER A 169 -3.83 9.68 -10.04
N ALA A 170 -2.86 9.41 -9.16
CA ALA A 170 -1.44 9.45 -9.49
C ALA A 170 -1.06 8.41 -10.55
N ASP A 171 -1.55 7.18 -10.43
CA ASP A 171 -1.31 6.11 -11.40
C ASP A 171 -1.93 6.42 -12.77
N ILE A 172 -3.18 6.91 -12.78
CA ILE A 172 -3.87 7.35 -14.00
C ILE A 172 -3.11 8.51 -14.64
N GLY A 173 -2.72 9.51 -13.85
CA GLY A 173 -1.94 10.66 -14.29
C GLY A 173 -0.61 10.26 -14.92
N ALA A 174 0.12 9.35 -14.28
CA ALA A 174 1.38 8.82 -14.79
C ALA A 174 1.21 8.04 -16.10
N TYR A 175 0.14 7.24 -16.23
CA TYR A 175 -0.17 6.52 -17.46
C TYR A 175 -0.46 7.48 -18.63
N PHE A 176 -1.32 8.49 -18.42
CA PHE A 176 -1.67 9.44 -19.49
C PHE A 176 -0.53 10.37 -19.85
N ALA A 177 0.21 10.91 -18.87
CA ALA A 177 1.36 11.76 -19.12
C ALA A 177 2.50 10.98 -19.77
N GLY A 178 2.77 9.75 -19.32
CA GLY A 178 3.77 8.88 -19.94
C GLY A 178 3.41 8.47 -21.37
N LYS A 179 2.14 8.19 -21.67
CA LYS A 179 1.69 7.85 -23.03
C LYS A 179 1.73 9.03 -24.01
N LYS A 180 1.49 10.25 -23.53
CA LYS A 180 1.39 11.46 -24.38
C LYS A 180 2.70 12.23 -24.52
N PHE A 181 3.57 12.20 -23.50
CA PHE A 181 4.79 13.03 -23.43
C PHE A 181 6.07 12.24 -23.09
N GLY A 182 5.97 10.92 -22.89
CA GLY A 182 7.09 10.10 -22.42
C GLY A 182 8.25 10.00 -23.41
N SER A 183 9.22 10.91 -23.28
CA SER A 183 10.44 10.93 -24.09
C SER A 183 11.64 10.45 -23.27
N HIS A 184 11.66 10.68 -21.94
CA HIS A 184 12.75 10.27 -21.05
C HIS A 184 12.32 9.19 -20.03
N LYS A 185 12.99 8.04 -20.07
CA LYS A 185 12.76 6.93 -19.12
C LYS A 185 13.33 7.27 -17.75
N LEU A 186 12.53 7.14 -16.68
CA LEU A 186 12.90 7.47 -15.30
C LEU A 186 13.82 6.39 -14.70
N MET A 187 13.54 5.10 -14.92
CA MET A 187 14.38 3.99 -14.45
C MET A 187 14.35 2.80 -15.44
N PRO A 188 15.27 2.75 -16.43
CA PRO A 188 15.28 1.69 -17.44
C PRO A 188 15.47 0.28 -16.88
N ASN A 189 16.21 0.15 -15.77
CA ASN A 189 16.61 -1.14 -15.20
C ASN A 189 15.63 -1.72 -14.16
N VAL A 190 14.68 -0.93 -13.64
CA VAL A 190 13.66 -1.40 -12.67
C VAL A 190 12.27 -1.48 -13.30
N SER A 191 11.93 -0.53 -14.18
CA SER A 191 10.64 -0.50 -14.86
C SER A 191 10.75 0.21 -16.22
N PRO A 192 10.92 -0.53 -17.33
CA PRO A 192 11.22 0.03 -18.65
C PRO A 192 10.13 0.95 -19.23
N GLY A 193 8.93 0.98 -18.63
CA GLY A 193 7.79 1.81 -19.03
C GLY A 193 7.52 3.07 -18.17
N LYS A 194 8.32 3.37 -17.12
CA LYS A 194 8.14 4.59 -16.31
C LYS A 194 8.95 5.75 -16.90
N THR A 195 8.30 6.88 -17.17
CA THR A 195 8.93 8.10 -17.73
C THR A 195 8.95 9.25 -16.72
N ILE A 196 9.93 10.15 -16.84
CA ILE A 196 10.12 11.29 -15.94
C ILE A 196 8.92 12.24 -16.05
N GLU A 197 8.42 12.40 -17.27
CA GLU A 197 7.24 13.20 -17.59
C GLU A 197 5.96 12.58 -17.00
N GLY A 198 5.91 11.24 -16.84
CA GLY A 198 4.84 10.52 -16.17
C GLY A 198 4.80 10.80 -14.66
N PHE A 199 5.96 10.81 -13.99
CA PHE A 199 6.06 11.13 -12.57
C PHE A 199 5.63 12.58 -12.27
N LEU A 200 6.13 13.54 -13.07
CA LEU A 200 5.74 14.95 -12.95
C LEU A 200 4.26 15.20 -13.28
N GLY A 201 3.70 14.48 -14.25
CA GLY A 201 2.26 14.55 -14.57
C GLY A 201 1.37 13.99 -13.46
N GLY A 202 1.80 12.94 -12.76
CA GLY A 202 1.13 12.42 -11.57
C GLY A 202 1.16 13.42 -10.41
N MET A 203 2.32 14.05 -10.15
CA MET A 203 2.44 15.11 -9.16
C MET A 203 1.57 16.33 -9.47
N PHE A 204 1.51 16.77 -10.73
CA PHE A 204 0.70 17.93 -11.12
C PHE A 204 -0.81 17.66 -11.08
N ARG A 205 -1.25 16.42 -11.36
CA ARG A 205 -2.66 16.02 -11.23
C ARG A 205 -3.06 15.89 -9.75
N CYS A 206 -2.13 15.43 -8.90
CA CYS A 206 -2.35 15.29 -7.46
C CYS A 206 -2.26 16.63 -6.71
N CYS A 207 -1.36 17.53 -7.15
CA CYS A 207 -1.13 18.88 -6.61
C CYS A 207 -1.56 19.99 -7.58
N GLY A 208 -2.66 19.81 -8.31
CA GLY A 208 -3.19 20.84 -9.21
C GLY A 208 -3.45 22.15 -8.44
N PRO A 209 -3.01 23.31 -8.95
CA PRO A 209 -3.08 24.59 -8.24
C PRO A 209 -4.53 25.08 -8.22
N ASN A 210 -5.31 24.62 -7.25
CA ASN A 210 -6.53 25.28 -6.79
C ASN A 210 -6.87 24.83 -5.38
N ILE A 211 -5.95 25.13 -4.46
CA ILE A 211 -6.35 25.64 -3.15
C ILE A 211 -6.90 27.04 -3.41
N ASN A 212 -8.18 27.12 -3.79
CA ASN A 212 -8.96 28.33 -3.62
C ASN A 212 -9.41 28.37 -2.16
N CYS A 213 -8.49 28.82 -1.31
CA CYS A 213 -8.86 29.56 -0.11
C CYS A 213 -9.31 30.96 -0.58
N THR A 214 -10.62 31.19 -0.69
CA THR A 214 -11.29 32.47 -0.36
C THR A 214 -12.80 32.29 -0.46
N LEU A 215 -13.47 32.38 0.69
CA LEU A 215 -14.77 33.03 0.93
C LEU A 215 -15.90 32.75 -0.07
N GLU A 216 -16.80 31.82 0.30
CA GLU A 216 -18.23 32.09 0.57
C GLU A 216 -18.69 31.18 1.72
#